data_AF-A0A290S7T4-F1
#
_entry.id   AF-A0A290S7T4-F1
#
_cell.length_a   1.000
_cell.length_b   1.000
_cell.length_c   1.000
_cell.angle_alpha   90.00
_cell.angle_beta   90.00
_cell.angle_gamma   90.00
#
_symmetry.space_group_name_H-M   'P 1'
#
loop_
_entity.id
_entity.type
_entity.pdbx_description
1 polymer ?
#
loop_
_entity_poly.entity_id
_entity_poly.type
_entity_poly.pdbx_seq_one_letter_code
_entity_poly.pdbx_strand_id
1 'polypeptide(L)' 'MSHATNPAKRLNKEKFAAPIALDNNVWVDAGVIILAGVSIGENSVAAAGAFVTKSVMPNTVVAGNPAREIRKL' A
#
# COMPACT_ATOMS: atom_id res chain seq x y z
N MET A 1 6.67 5.17 -5.99
CA MET A 1 7.50 5.19 -7.22
C MET A 1 8.07 3.80 -7.42
N SER A 2 8.08 3.30 -8.66
CA SER A 2 8.77 2.07 -9.07
C SER A 2 9.68 2.38 -10.26
N HIS A 3 10.60 1.47 -10.58
CA HIS A 3 11.54 1.60 -11.69
C HIS A 3 11.25 0.56 -12.76
N ALA A 4 11.68 0.83 -13.98
CA ALA A 4 11.69 -0.20 -15.01
C ALA A 4 12.46 -1.44 -14.53
N THR A 5 11.85 -2.61 -14.68
CA THR A 5 12.47 -3.91 -14.38
C THR A 5 13.47 -4.30 -15.48
N ASN A 6 13.20 -3.89 -16.72
CA ASN A 6 14.13 -4.02 -17.85
C ASN A 6 15.41 -3.18 -17.62
N PRO A 7 16.63 -3.77 -17.73
CA PRO A 7 17.88 -3.08 -17.45
C PRO A 7 18.16 -1.85 -18.32
N ALA A 8 17.88 -1.90 -19.62
CA ALA A 8 18.13 -0.79 -20.54
C ALA A 8 17.24 0.41 -20.20
N LYS A 9 15.96 0.17 -19.95
CA LYS A 9 15.01 1.20 -19.49
C LYS A 9 15.38 1.76 -18.12
N ARG A 10 15.89 0.93 -17.22
CA ARG A 10 16.35 1.36 -15.89
C ARG A 10 17.61 2.24 -15.96
N LEU A 11 18.55 1.93 -16.85
CA LEU A 11 19.72 2.77 -17.13
C LEU A 11 19.31 4.17 -17.62
N ASN A 12 18.24 4.21 -18.42
CA ASN A 12 17.61 5.46 -18.87
C ASN A 12 16.77 6.17 -17.77
N LYS A 13 16.83 5.68 -16.53
CA LYS A 13 16.13 6.24 -15.36
C LYS A 13 14.61 6.30 -15.53
N GLU A 14 14.02 5.42 -16.36
CA GLU A 14 12.57 5.30 -16.47
C GLU A 14 11.95 4.88 -15.13
N LYS A 15 10.94 5.62 -14.71
CA LYS A 15 10.26 5.50 -13.41
C LYS A 15 8.75 5.58 -13.63
N PHE A 16 8.02 4.87 -12.78
CA PHE A 16 6.57 4.91 -12.71
C PHE A 16 6.16 5.42 -11.34
N ALA A 17 5.23 6.37 -11.29
CA ALA A 17 4.65 6.83 -10.04
C ALA A 17 3.13 6.77 -10.17
N ALA A 18 2.49 6.32 -9.09
CA ALA A 18 1.05 6.35 -8.94
C ALA A 18 0.77 6.91 -7.54
N PRO A 19 -0.28 7.74 -7.37
CA PRO A 19 -0.62 8.31 -6.08
C PRO A 19 -1.01 7.22 -5.08
N ILE A 20 -0.87 7.53 -3.80
CA ILE A 20 -1.45 6.75 -2.70
C ILE A 20 -2.59 7.59 -2.14
N ALA A 21 -3.74 6.96 -1.91
CA ALA A 21 -4.90 7.62 -1.31
C ALA A 21 -5.23 6.96 0.03
N LEU A 22 -5.37 7.76 1.07
CA LEU A 22 -5.89 7.32 2.37
C LEU A 22 -7.18 8.10 2.60
N ASP A 23 -8.28 7.37 2.80
CA ASP A 23 -9.56 7.97 3.13
C ASP A 23 -9.60 8.42 4.61
N ASN A 24 -10.76 8.92 5.06
CA ASN A 24 -10.93 9.40 6.43
C ASN A 24 -10.72 8.27 7.46
N ASN A 25 -10.23 8.64 8.64
CA ASN A 25 -10.09 7.74 9.79
C ASN A 25 -9.29 6.44 9.51
N VAL A 26 -8.34 6.49 8.58
CA VAL A 26 -7.39 5.39 8.35
C VAL A 26 -6.31 5.42 9.42
N TRP A 27 -6.05 4.29 10.07
CA TRP A 27 -4.93 4.12 10.99
C TRP A 27 -3.82 3.30 10.34
N VAL A 28 -2.63 3.92 10.22
CA VAL A 28 -1.40 3.27 9.75
C VAL A 28 -0.45 3.11 10.93
N ASP A 29 -0.19 1.86 11.34
CA ASP A 29 0.73 1.57 12.44
C ASP A 29 2.21 1.67 12.03
N ALA A 30 3.09 1.52 13.03
CA ALA A 30 4.53 1.60 12.86
C ALA A 30 5.06 0.61 11.81
N GLY A 31 5.92 1.11 10.91
CA GLY A 31 6.64 0.29 9.94
C GLY A 31 5.80 -0.25 8.78
N VAL A 32 4.56 0.21 8.60
CA VAL A 32 3.76 -0.11 7.41
C VAL A 32 4.41 0.46 6.15
N ILE A 33 4.41 -0.34 5.08
CA ILE A 33 4.86 0.08 3.74
C ILE A 33 3.67 -0.02 2.78
N ILE A 34 3.35 1.07 2.10
CA ILE A 34 2.24 1.16 1.14
C ILE A 34 2.81 1.38 -0.26
N LEU A 35 2.48 0.48 -1.19
CA LEU A 35 2.96 0.60 -2.57
C LEU A 35 2.20 1.67 -3.36
N ALA A 36 2.85 2.21 -4.38
CA ALA A 36 2.26 3.22 -5.27
C ALA A 36 0.98 2.69 -5.95
N GLY A 37 -0.05 3.52 -6.06
CA GLY A 37 -1.34 3.18 -6.66
C GLY A 37 -2.32 2.48 -5.73
N VAL A 38 -1.97 2.31 -4.45
CA VAL A 38 -2.85 1.74 -3.43
C VAL A 38 -3.76 2.82 -2.83
N SER A 39 -5.03 2.47 -2.66
CA SER A 39 -5.99 3.23 -1.86
C SER A 39 -6.36 2.46 -0.59
N ILE A 40 -6.42 3.13 0.56
CA ILE A 40 -6.91 2.54 1.82
C ILE A 40 -8.23 3.20 2.18
N GLY A 41 -9.30 2.41 2.19
CA GLY A 41 -10.66 2.87 2.43
C GLY A 41 -10.92 3.29 3.88
N GLU A 42 -11.97 4.11 4.04
CA GLU A 42 -12.35 4.74 5.32
C GLU A 42 -12.40 3.76 6.50
N ASN A 43 -12.01 4.24 7.69
CA ASN A 43 -11.98 3.51 8.97
C ASN A 43 -11.03 2.31 9.01
N SER A 44 -10.25 2.03 7.95
CA SER A 44 -9.41 0.85 7.90
C SER A 44 -8.15 0.98 8.75
N VAL A 45 -7.62 -0.17 9.18
CA VAL A 45 -6.39 -0.27 9.98
C VAL A 45 -5.36 -1.11 9.23
N ALA A 46 -4.18 -0.54 8.99
CA ALA A 46 -3.00 -1.29 8.55
C ALA A 46 -2.11 -1.56 9.77
N ALA A 47 -2.06 -2.83 10.21
CA ALA A 47 -1.33 -3.24 11.39
C ALA A 47 0.19 -3.08 11.23
N ALA A 48 0.91 -3.01 12.36
CA ALA A 48 2.35 -2.82 12.38
C ALA A 48 3.11 -3.77 11.43
N GLY A 49 4.02 -3.20 10.63
CA GLY A 49 4.84 -3.94 9.67
C GLY A 49 4.10 -4.46 8.41
N ALA A 50 2.84 -4.08 8.17
CA ALA A 50 2.11 -4.53 6.99
C ALA A 50 2.75 -4.03 5.66
N PHE A 51 2.87 -4.92 4.67
CA PHE A 51 3.33 -4.60 3.31
C PHE A 51 2.15 -4.54 2.34
N VAL A 52 1.54 -3.37 2.22
CA VAL A 52 0.28 -3.16 1.48
C VAL A 52 0.55 -3.04 -0.01
N THR A 53 0.24 -4.12 -0.74
CA THR A 53 0.46 -4.25 -2.19
C THR A 53 -0.80 -4.08 -3.04
N LYS A 54 -1.98 -4.01 -2.41
CA LYS A 54 -3.29 -3.89 -3.05
C LYS A 54 -4.19 -2.96 -2.25
N SER A 55 -5.13 -2.30 -2.91
CA SER A 55 -6.11 -1.42 -2.25
C SER A 55 -6.93 -2.16 -1.20
N VAL A 56 -7.23 -1.47 -0.11
CA VAL A 56 -7.94 -1.98 1.06
C VAL A 56 -9.35 -1.41 1.06
N MET A 57 -10.35 -2.27 1.19
CA MET A 57 -11.75 -1.86 1.30
C MET A 57 -12.01 -1.13 2.63
N PRO A 58 -12.99 -0.21 2.72
CA PRO A 58 -13.37 0.42 3.98
C PRO A 58 -13.68 -0.58 5.10
N ASN A 59 -13.56 -0.15 6.35
CA ASN A 59 -13.83 -0.93 7.56
C ASN A 59 -13.08 -2.29 7.59
N THR A 60 -11.80 -2.29 7.20
CA THR A 60 -11.00 -3.51 7.10
C THR A 60 -9.70 -3.40 7.89
N VAL A 61 -9.34 -4.44 8.62
CA VAL A 61 -8.00 -4.59 9.21
C VAL A 61 -7.14 -5.46 8.31
N VAL A 62 -5.97 -4.96 7.92
CA VAL A 62 -4.99 -5.71 7.12
C VAL A 62 -3.65 -5.85 7.86
N ALA A 63 -2.99 -7.00 7.67
CA ALA A 63 -1.68 -7.28 8.28
C ALA A 63 -0.84 -8.22 7.42
N GLY A 64 0.47 -8.27 7.69
CA GLY A 64 1.41 -9.21 7.09
C GLY A 64 2.12 -8.71 5.82
N ASN A 65 2.93 -9.58 5.22
CA ASN A 65 3.67 -9.32 3.98
C ASN A 65 3.52 -10.49 2.99
N PRO A 66 2.75 -10.34 1.88
CA PRO A 66 1.95 -9.16 1.54
C PRO A 66 0.75 -9.02 2.50
N ALA A 67 0.32 -7.77 2.73
CA ALA A 67 -0.80 -7.48 3.61
C ALA A 67 -2.09 -8.14 3.09
N ARG A 68 -2.81 -8.81 3.99
CA ARG A 68 -4.11 -9.43 3.72
C ARG A 68 -5.11 -8.99 4.77
N GLU A 69 -6.38 -8.97 4.38
CA GLU A 69 -7.48 -8.81 5.32
C GLU A 69 -7.41 -9.90 6.39
N ILE A 70 -7.43 -9.48 7.65
CA ILE A 70 -7.51 -10.38 8.80
C ILE A 70 -8.90 -10.36 9.43
N ARG A 71 -9.63 -9.23 9.32
CA ARG A 71 -10.98 -9.05 9.87
C ARG A 71 -11.64 -7.75 9.34
N LYS A 72 -12.98 -7.70 9.33
CA LYS A 72 -13.80 -6.48 9.19
C LYS A 72 -14.05 -5.75 10.53
N LEU A 73 -14.09 -4.43 10.48
CA LEU A 73 -14.38 -3.55 11.62
C LEU A 73 -15.88 -3.38 11.83
#